data_AF-A0A0G2HQD8-F1
#
_entry.id   AF-A0A0G2HQD8-F1
#
_cell.length_a   1.000
_cell.length_b   1.000
_cell.length_c   1.000
_cell.angle_alpha   90.00
_cell.angle_beta   90.00
_cell.angle_gamma   90.00
#
_symmetry.space_group_name_H-M   'P 1'
#
loop_
_entity.id
_entity.type
_entity.pdbx_description
1 polymer ?
#
loop_
_entity_poly.entity_id
_entity_poly.type
_entity_poly.pdbx_seq_one_letter_code
_entity_poly.pdbx_strand_id
1 'polypeptide(L)'
;MQNTYSRLKQAYAAPLMNSWVETTEPSKHVFEDIAIAAFLIELWRDMYSPPTSKQENDTNRAEDSLPTFPGFVDIACGNGVLTYILHAEGYGGWGFDARRRKSWSIFPTATQDRLKQIICIPKPFKDVLEHMEDSNVVKSAQTIADSHDGIFDKDTFIISNHADELTVWTPLLGALSNPEHPLPFLAIPCCSHAISGMRYRYPAPKPHSKKDSNKMALATESLASNINSHVTNGNTNTAKEHHQKPEMQEELPVLTVVTAAASVASQQNPQPSTGDLKALRALKLEERTNPDCQSSMYASLTAKVMQVAREVGYGSDIDTTLLRIPSTRNVGIVGGVKRVMLMTAGGKGVEEEDGSGLGSGLGLGMNETEHGADMGMGMGVRKVGDIVEGECRRDGGMGAAAKLWVERSLGFQELYGRGRVKGGEDYEHAHAH
;
A
#
# COMPACT_ATOMS: atom_id res chain seq x y z
N MET A 1 7.25 -2.98 -22.51
CA MET A 1 5.96 -2.74 -21.84
C MET A 1 4.82 -2.78 -22.85
N GLN A 2 4.64 -1.77 -23.72
CA GLN A 2 3.47 -1.74 -24.65
C GLN A 2 3.40 -2.95 -25.59
N ASN A 3 4.53 -3.36 -26.17
CA ASN A 3 4.61 -4.54 -27.04
C ASN A 3 4.30 -5.83 -26.26
N THR A 4 4.87 -5.94 -25.04
CA THR A 4 4.63 -7.03 -24.09
C THR A 4 3.14 -7.14 -23.76
N TYR A 5 2.48 -6.03 -23.39
CA TYR A 5 1.04 -5.97 -23.14
C TYR A 5 0.23 -6.41 -24.37
N SER A 6 0.58 -5.96 -25.57
CA SER A 6 -0.10 -6.39 -26.81
C SER A 6 0.02 -7.90 -27.03
N ARG A 7 1.20 -8.50 -26.82
CA ARG A 7 1.42 -9.96 -26.92
C ARG A 7 0.61 -10.72 -25.88
N LEU A 8 0.72 -10.36 -24.60
CA LEU A 8 -0.03 -11.00 -23.52
C LEU A 8 -1.55 -10.88 -23.72
N LYS A 9 -2.02 -9.72 -24.21
CA LYS A 9 -3.44 -9.51 -24.54
C LYS A 9 -3.91 -10.41 -25.68
N GLN A 10 -3.08 -10.62 -26.70
CA GLN A 10 -3.39 -11.52 -27.82
C GLN A 10 -3.42 -12.99 -27.37
N ALA A 11 -2.50 -13.40 -26.50
CA ALA A 11 -2.40 -14.78 -26.02
C ALA A 11 -3.49 -15.15 -24.98
N TYR A 12 -3.64 -14.34 -23.93
CA TYR A 12 -4.38 -14.75 -22.73
C TYR A 12 -5.80 -14.19 -22.63
N ALA A 13 -6.09 -13.03 -23.23
CA ALA A 13 -7.33 -12.33 -22.90
C ALA A 13 -8.60 -13.04 -23.38
N ALA A 14 -8.65 -13.50 -24.63
CA ALA A 14 -9.84 -14.17 -25.17
C ALA A 14 -10.14 -15.50 -24.45
N PRO A 15 -9.16 -16.40 -24.19
CA PRO A 15 -9.37 -17.56 -23.33
C PRO A 15 -9.92 -17.20 -21.94
N LEU A 16 -9.26 -16.28 -21.22
CA LEU A 16 -9.62 -15.93 -19.84
C LEU A 16 -11.01 -15.26 -19.72
N MET A 17 -11.40 -14.43 -20.69
CA MET A 17 -12.74 -13.83 -20.70
C MET A 17 -13.82 -14.87 -21.02
N ASN A 18 -13.53 -15.84 -21.91
CA ASN A 18 -14.49 -16.86 -22.33
C ASN A 18 -14.71 -17.95 -21.27
N SER A 19 -13.71 -18.25 -20.43
CA SER A 19 -13.80 -19.21 -19.32
C SER A 19 -14.12 -18.56 -17.95
N TRP A 20 -14.49 -17.29 -17.92
CA TRP A 20 -14.65 -16.53 -16.67
C TRP A 20 -15.78 -17.07 -15.77
N VAL A 21 -15.43 -17.38 -14.51
CA VAL A 21 -16.33 -18.00 -13.52
C VAL A 21 -16.54 -17.16 -12.24
N GLU A 22 -15.93 -15.98 -12.15
CA GLU A 22 -16.19 -15.03 -11.05
C GLU A 22 -17.44 -14.18 -11.32
N THR A 23 -18.03 -13.63 -10.27
CA THR A 23 -19.23 -12.77 -10.37
C THR A 23 -18.91 -11.33 -10.78
N THR A 24 -17.63 -10.97 -10.93
CA THR A 24 -17.19 -9.67 -11.42
C THR A 24 -17.09 -9.66 -12.95
N GLU A 25 -17.05 -8.47 -13.55
CA GLU A 25 -17.02 -8.33 -15.00
C GLU A 25 -15.60 -8.59 -15.55
N PRO A 26 -15.42 -9.52 -16.52
CA PRO A 26 -14.12 -10.07 -16.88
C PRO A 26 -13.15 -9.07 -17.50
N SER A 27 -13.60 -8.17 -18.38
CA SER A 27 -12.71 -7.30 -19.15
C SER A 27 -11.95 -6.31 -18.26
N LYS A 28 -12.56 -5.82 -17.17
CA LYS A 28 -11.86 -5.03 -16.15
C LYS A 28 -10.67 -5.78 -15.57
N HIS A 29 -10.89 -6.98 -15.03
CA HIS A 29 -9.85 -7.73 -14.34
C HIS A 29 -8.82 -8.31 -15.30
N VAL A 30 -9.25 -9.00 -16.36
CA VAL A 30 -8.35 -9.65 -17.32
C VAL A 30 -7.41 -8.63 -17.99
N PHE A 31 -7.88 -7.44 -18.37
CA PHE A 31 -6.99 -6.40 -18.94
C PHE A 31 -6.17 -5.64 -17.87
N GLU A 32 -6.60 -5.61 -16.61
CA GLU A 32 -5.83 -5.08 -15.47
C GLU A 32 -4.65 -6.01 -15.15
N ASP A 33 -4.91 -7.29 -14.91
CA ASP A 33 -3.90 -8.30 -14.59
C ASP A 33 -2.91 -8.52 -15.75
N ILE A 34 -3.37 -8.53 -17.02
CA ILE A 34 -2.48 -8.59 -18.20
C ILE A 34 -1.56 -7.36 -18.28
N ALA A 35 -2.04 -6.17 -17.91
CA ALA A 35 -1.23 -4.94 -17.91
C ALA A 35 -0.25 -4.87 -16.74
N ILE A 36 -0.58 -5.49 -15.60
CA ILE A 36 0.34 -5.65 -14.45
C ILE A 36 1.40 -6.71 -14.77
N ALA A 37 1.04 -7.84 -15.38
CA ALA A 37 2.00 -8.83 -15.87
C ALA A 37 2.98 -8.23 -16.89
N ALA A 38 2.48 -7.45 -17.85
CA ALA A 38 3.31 -6.73 -18.83
C ALA A 38 4.25 -5.66 -18.22
N PHE A 39 3.93 -5.17 -17.02
CA PHE A 39 4.81 -4.27 -16.26
C PHE A 39 5.87 -5.07 -15.49
N LEU A 40 5.46 -6.10 -14.76
CA LEU A 40 6.36 -6.96 -13.96
C LEU A 40 7.39 -7.68 -14.83
N ILE A 41 6.99 -8.28 -15.95
CA ILE A 41 7.91 -8.98 -16.86
C ILE A 41 9.02 -8.05 -17.38
N GLU A 42 8.70 -6.79 -17.66
CA GLU A 42 9.68 -5.84 -18.19
C GLU A 42 10.57 -5.28 -17.07
N LEU A 43 9.99 -4.98 -15.91
CA LEU A 43 10.73 -4.62 -14.69
C LEU A 43 11.74 -5.72 -14.30
N TRP A 44 11.31 -6.98 -14.29
CA TRP A 44 12.15 -8.12 -13.97
C TRP A 44 13.22 -8.39 -15.03
N ARG A 45 12.95 -8.14 -16.31
CA ARG A 45 14.02 -8.15 -17.34
C ARG A 45 15.06 -7.08 -17.07
N ASP A 46 14.68 -5.87 -16.67
CA ASP A 46 15.66 -4.82 -16.37
C ASP A 46 16.44 -5.07 -15.07
N MET A 47 15.81 -5.70 -14.08
CA MET A 47 16.39 -6.11 -12.79
C MET A 47 17.36 -7.29 -12.90
N TYR A 48 16.94 -8.39 -13.55
CA TYR A 48 17.60 -9.70 -13.44
C TYR A 48 18.33 -10.16 -14.72
N SER A 49 18.27 -9.42 -15.84
CA SER A 49 19.07 -9.78 -17.02
C SER A 49 20.56 -9.46 -16.81
N PRO A 50 21.49 -10.33 -17.28
CA PRO A 50 22.91 -10.13 -17.08
C PRO A 50 23.44 -8.86 -17.80
N PRO A 51 24.53 -8.24 -17.33
CA PRO A 51 25.03 -6.97 -17.87
C PRO A 51 25.34 -6.97 -19.38
N THR A 52 25.70 -8.14 -19.92
CA THR A 52 26.01 -8.34 -21.35
C THR A 52 24.81 -8.15 -22.27
N SER A 53 23.57 -8.42 -21.82
CA SER A 53 22.37 -8.38 -22.67
C SER A 53 21.80 -6.97 -22.91
N LYS A 54 22.62 -5.93 -22.72
CA LYS A 54 22.25 -4.50 -22.83
C LYS A 54 23.09 -3.72 -23.87
N GLN A 55 24.01 -4.37 -24.60
CA GLN A 55 24.84 -3.71 -25.63
C GLN A 55 24.42 -3.96 -27.09
N GLU A 56 23.60 -4.97 -27.37
CA GLU A 56 23.13 -5.24 -28.73
C GLU A 56 21.93 -4.35 -29.11
N ASN A 57 22.21 -3.28 -29.86
CA ASN A 57 21.22 -2.52 -30.61
C ASN A 57 20.73 -3.34 -31.82
N ASP A 58 19.87 -4.33 -31.61
CA ASP A 58 19.28 -5.09 -32.72
C ASP A 58 17.75 -5.22 -32.61
N THR A 59 17.09 -5.20 -33.76
CA THR A 59 15.64 -5.27 -33.90
C THR A 59 15.09 -6.70 -33.76
N ASN A 60 15.99 -7.69 -33.67
CA ASN A 60 15.70 -9.11 -33.55
C ASN A 60 16.09 -9.66 -32.17
N ARG A 61 15.61 -9.04 -31.09
CA ARG A 61 15.83 -9.54 -29.71
C ARG A 61 15.12 -10.88 -29.56
N ALA A 62 15.88 -11.96 -29.70
CA ALA A 62 15.39 -13.34 -29.78
C ALA A 62 14.51 -13.76 -28.58
N GLU A 63 13.68 -14.77 -28.83
CA GLU A 63 13.01 -15.55 -27.79
C GLU A 63 14.04 -16.47 -27.07
N ASP A 64 13.55 -17.41 -26.25
CA ASP A 64 14.30 -18.56 -25.72
C ASP A 64 15.38 -18.35 -24.63
N SER A 65 15.48 -17.17 -24.00
CA SER A 65 16.05 -17.11 -22.62
C SER A 65 15.36 -16.11 -21.70
N LEU A 66 14.87 -16.64 -20.56
CA LEU A 66 14.43 -15.86 -19.41
C LEU A 66 15.65 -15.47 -18.55
N PRO A 67 15.60 -14.34 -17.82
CA PRO A 67 16.63 -14.02 -16.85
C PRO A 67 16.64 -15.03 -15.70
N THR A 68 17.77 -15.17 -14.99
CA THR A 68 17.85 -15.96 -13.76
C THR A 68 16.99 -15.29 -12.68
N PHE A 69 15.75 -15.78 -12.54
CA PHE A 69 14.74 -15.16 -11.70
C PHE A 69 14.58 -15.92 -10.37
N PRO A 70 14.73 -15.27 -9.20
CA PRO A 70 14.74 -15.96 -7.90
C PRO A 70 13.35 -16.48 -7.49
N GLY A 71 12.28 -15.84 -7.95
CA GLY A 71 10.90 -16.22 -7.68
C GLY A 71 10.02 -15.04 -7.26
N PHE A 72 8.70 -15.21 -7.35
CA PHE A 72 7.73 -14.26 -6.81
C PHE A 72 6.75 -14.90 -5.82
N VAL A 73 6.18 -14.06 -4.94
CA VAL A 73 4.97 -14.37 -4.17
C VAL A 73 3.89 -13.32 -4.41
N ASP A 74 2.69 -13.76 -4.79
CA ASP A 74 1.52 -12.92 -5.05
C ASP A 74 0.58 -12.95 -3.83
N ILE A 75 0.67 -11.92 -2.97
CA ILE A 75 -0.01 -11.88 -1.68
C ILE A 75 -1.42 -11.32 -1.82
N ALA A 76 -2.42 -12.05 -1.33
CA ALA A 76 -3.84 -11.84 -1.65
C ALA A 76 -4.12 -11.85 -3.16
N CYS A 77 -3.58 -12.85 -3.87
CA CYS A 77 -3.62 -13.00 -5.35
C CYS A 77 -5.04 -13.06 -5.96
N GLY A 78 -6.10 -13.10 -5.16
CA GLY A 78 -7.48 -12.99 -5.60
C GLY A 78 -7.85 -14.00 -6.69
N ASN A 79 -8.17 -13.51 -7.89
CA ASN A 79 -8.57 -14.34 -9.03
C ASN A 79 -7.45 -15.29 -9.54
N GLY A 80 -6.18 -15.10 -9.12
CA GLY A 80 -5.03 -15.89 -9.55
C GLY A 80 -4.60 -15.69 -11.01
N VAL A 81 -5.23 -14.77 -11.76
CA VAL A 81 -4.94 -14.51 -13.18
C VAL A 81 -3.53 -13.94 -13.36
N LEU A 82 -3.10 -13.04 -12.48
CA LEU A 82 -1.75 -12.48 -12.51
C LEU A 82 -0.69 -13.58 -12.31
N THR A 83 -0.81 -14.36 -11.22
CA THR A 83 0.01 -15.55 -10.96
C THR A 83 -0.01 -16.55 -12.15
N TYR A 84 -1.18 -16.81 -12.76
CA TYR A 84 -1.31 -17.68 -13.93
C TYR A 84 -0.51 -17.19 -15.13
N ILE A 85 -0.66 -15.91 -15.51
CA ILE A 85 0.05 -15.34 -16.66
C ILE A 85 1.56 -15.38 -16.43
N LEU A 86 2.03 -14.97 -15.24
CA LEU A 86 3.46 -14.95 -14.91
C LEU A 86 4.07 -16.37 -14.95
N HIS A 87 3.35 -17.37 -14.43
CA HIS A 87 3.76 -18.78 -14.48
C HIS A 87 3.73 -19.35 -15.92
N ALA A 88 2.73 -18.98 -16.73
CA ALA A 88 2.65 -19.38 -18.14
C ALA A 88 3.75 -18.74 -19.00
N GLU A 89 4.23 -17.55 -18.61
CA GLU A 89 5.38 -16.84 -19.17
C GLU A 89 6.72 -17.32 -18.58
N GLY A 90 6.72 -18.40 -17.80
CA GLY A 90 7.91 -19.09 -17.28
C GLY A 90 8.55 -18.48 -16.02
N TYR A 91 7.94 -17.45 -15.42
CA TYR A 91 8.43 -16.90 -14.15
C TYR A 91 7.98 -17.79 -12.99
N GLY A 92 8.95 -18.40 -12.30
CA GLY A 92 8.68 -19.23 -11.12
C GLY A 92 8.09 -18.41 -9.97
N GLY A 93 7.11 -18.95 -9.26
CA GLY A 93 6.47 -18.26 -8.15
C GLY A 93 5.22 -18.98 -7.65
N TRP A 94 4.51 -18.35 -6.73
CA TRP A 94 3.24 -18.82 -6.20
C TRP A 94 2.36 -17.66 -5.72
N GLY A 95 1.07 -17.90 -5.58
CA GLY A 95 0.12 -16.94 -5.04
C GLY A 95 -0.69 -17.51 -3.88
N PHE A 96 -1.17 -16.65 -2.98
CA PHE A 96 -2.12 -17.06 -1.96
C PHE A 96 -3.20 -16.02 -1.68
N ASP A 97 -4.37 -16.49 -1.28
CA ASP A 97 -5.53 -15.70 -0.85
C ASP A 97 -6.17 -16.39 0.35
N ALA A 98 -6.80 -15.63 1.25
CA ALA A 98 -7.52 -16.22 2.39
C ALA A 98 -8.67 -17.15 1.97
N ARG A 99 -9.15 -17.05 0.71
CA ARG A 99 -10.21 -17.86 0.11
C ARG A 99 -9.80 -18.37 -1.28
N ARG A 100 -9.92 -19.69 -1.52
CA ARG A 100 -9.87 -20.24 -2.88
C ARG A 100 -10.95 -19.60 -3.74
N ARG A 101 -10.57 -19.04 -4.89
CA ARG A 101 -11.52 -18.45 -5.84
C ARG A 101 -11.95 -19.48 -6.91
N LYS A 102 -13.05 -19.22 -7.61
CA LYS A 102 -13.62 -20.17 -8.60
C LYS A 102 -12.71 -20.29 -9.83
N SER A 103 -12.18 -19.14 -10.23
CA SER A 103 -11.14 -18.92 -11.25
C SER A 103 -9.96 -19.87 -11.12
N TRP A 104 -9.56 -20.27 -9.91
CA TRP A 104 -8.41 -21.17 -9.77
C TRP A 104 -8.64 -22.54 -10.44
N SER A 105 -9.89 -22.98 -10.56
CA SER A 105 -10.25 -24.27 -11.20
C SER A 105 -10.19 -24.26 -12.73
N ILE A 106 -10.09 -23.09 -13.39
CA ILE A 106 -10.00 -22.99 -14.85
C ILE A 106 -8.54 -22.93 -15.37
N PHE A 107 -7.56 -22.79 -14.48
CA PHE A 107 -6.14 -22.76 -14.86
C PHE A 107 -5.56 -24.18 -14.99
N PRO A 108 -4.45 -24.38 -15.73
CA PRO A 108 -3.75 -25.66 -15.79
C PRO A 108 -3.31 -26.13 -14.39
N THR A 109 -3.27 -27.45 -14.16
CA THR A 109 -2.93 -28.05 -12.85
C THR A 109 -1.64 -27.49 -12.25
N ALA A 110 -0.59 -27.36 -13.07
CA ALA A 110 0.70 -26.79 -12.65
C ALA A 110 0.62 -25.33 -12.12
N THR A 111 -0.45 -24.59 -12.43
CA THR A 111 -0.77 -23.29 -11.81
C THR A 111 -1.68 -23.44 -10.60
N GLN A 112 -2.62 -24.39 -10.60
CA GLN A 112 -3.46 -24.67 -9.43
C GLN A 112 -2.62 -25.09 -8.22
N ASP A 113 -1.57 -25.89 -8.44
CA ASP A 113 -0.60 -26.33 -7.43
C ASP A 113 0.25 -25.16 -6.86
N ARG A 114 0.22 -23.99 -7.53
CA ARG A 114 0.90 -22.74 -7.12
C ARG A 114 -0.06 -21.71 -6.49
N LEU A 115 -1.36 -22.00 -6.40
CA LEU A 115 -2.38 -21.11 -5.83
C LEU A 115 -2.93 -21.70 -4.53
N LYS A 116 -2.54 -21.12 -3.39
CA LYS A 116 -2.80 -21.68 -2.06
C LYS A 116 -3.86 -20.89 -1.30
N GLN A 117 -4.85 -21.57 -0.72
CA GLN A 117 -5.80 -20.92 0.21
C GLN A 117 -5.15 -20.84 1.60
N ILE A 118 -4.57 -19.70 1.95
CA ILE A 118 -3.82 -19.50 3.20
C ILE A 118 -4.08 -18.08 3.74
N ILE A 119 -4.25 -17.97 5.06
CA ILE A 119 -4.24 -16.69 5.78
C ILE A 119 -2.78 -16.33 6.08
N CYS A 120 -2.41 -15.06 5.86
CA CYS A 120 -1.18 -14.50 6.42
C CYS A 120 -1.49 -13.85 7.77
N ILE A 121 -0.81 -14.28 8.85
CA ILE A 121 -0.75 -13.59 10.14
C ILE A 121 0.69 -13.09 10.29
N PRO A 122 0.97 -11.82 9.99
CA PRO A 122 2.34 -11.28 10.02
C PRO A 122 3.05 -11.58 11.34
N LYS A 123 4.31 -12.04 11.27
CA LYS A 123 5.05 -12.62 12.40
C LYS A 123 4.95 -11.84 13.73
N PRO A 124 5.05 -10.49 13.79
CA PRO A 124 4.86 -9.75 15.04
C PRO A 124 3.50 -9.95 15.72
N PHE A 125 2.44 -10.26 14.97
CA PHE A 125 1.14 -10.65 15.53
C PHE A 125 1.12 -12.12 15.92
N LYS A 126 1.72 -13.02 15.12
CA LYS A 126 1.78 -14.46 15.42
C LYS A 126 2.52 -14.71 16.74
N ASP A 127 3.69 -14.11 16.92
CA ASP A 127 4.51 -14.20 18.14
C ASP A 127 3.75 -13.72 19.39
N VAL A 128 2.97 -12.64 19.27
CA VAL A 128 2.16 -12.09 20.37
C VAL A 128 0.93 -12.96 20.69
N LEU A 129 0.38 -13.68 19.71
CA LEU A 129 -0.74 -14.61 19.91
C LEU A 129 -0.28 -15.91 20.56
N GLU A 130 0.90 -16.42 20.17
CA GLU A 130 1.52 -17.62 20.76
C GLU A 130 1.90 -17.43 22.23
N HIS A 131 2.04 -16.18 22.70
CA HIS A 131 2.30 -15.82 24.09
C HIS A 131 1.06 -15.40 24.90
N MET A 132 -0.16 -15.51 24.36
CA MET A 132 -1.39 -15.20 25.10
C MET A 132 -2.13 -16.45 25.61
N GLU A 133 -2.17 -16.60 26.94
CA GLU A 133 -2.94 -17.63 27.66
C GLU A 133 -4.47 -17.41 27.65
N ASP A 134 -5.03 -16.92 26.54
CA ASP A 134 -6.43 -16.50 26.45
C ASP A 134 -7.31 -17.60 25.83
N SER A 135 -8.30 -18.08 26.61
CA SER A 135 -9.16 -19.23 26.30
C SER A 135 -9.90 -19.18 24.95
N ASN A 136 -10.08 -18.00 24.36
CA ASN A 136 -10.67 -17.89 23.01
C ASN A 136 -9.65 -18.15 21.89
N VAL A 137 -8.35 -17.89 22.10
CA VAL A 137 -7.28 -18.16 21.12
C VAL A 137 -7.09 -19.68 20.93
N VAL A 138 -7.40 -20.49 21.94
CA VAL A 138 -7.36 -21.96 21.86
C VAL A 138 -8.23 -22.52 20.72
N LYS A 139 -9.32 -21.83 20.34
CA LYS A 139 -10.19 -22.23 19.21
C LYS A 139 -9.59 -21.92 17.84
N SER A 140 -8.71 -20.92 17.74
CA SER A 140 -8.03 -20.52 16.50
C SER A 140 -6.58 -21.00 16.42
N ALA A 141 -6.05 -21.62 17.48
CA ALA A 141 -4.66 -22.08 17.58
C ALA A 141 -4.21 -22.94 16.38
N GLN A 142 -5.05 -23.86 15.90
CA GLN A 142 -4.75 -24.66 14.69
C GLN A 142 -4.62 -23.76 13.45
N THR A 143 -5.56 -22.83 13.23
CA THR A 143 -5.49 -21.91 12.09
C THR A 143 -4.36 -20.90 12.20
N ILE A 144 -3.91 -20.58 13.41
CA ILE A 144 -2.70 -19.76 13.66
C ILE A 144 -1.45 -20.58 13.31
N ALA A 145 -1.36 -21.85 13.70
CA ALA A 145 -0.28 -22.74 13.30
C ALA A 145 -0.20 -22.89 11.77
N ASP A 146 -1.34 -23.18 11.11
CA ASP A 146 -1.48 -23.35 9.66
C ASP A 146 -1.38 -22.03 8.86
N SER A 147 -1.29 -20.87 9.53
CA SER A 147 -1.13 -19.57 8.87
C SER A 147 0.31 -19.27 8.46
N HIS A 148 0.46 -18.61 7.31
CA HIS A 148 1.74 -18.07 6.88
C HIS A 148 2.12 -16.89 7.76
N ASP A 149 3.36 -16.83 8.25
CA ASP A 149 3.85 -15.74 9.11
C ASP A 149 4.30 -14.50 8.31
N GLY A 150 4.42 -14.63 6.99
CA GLY A 150 4.82 -13.55 6.09
C GLY A 150 6.34 -13.39 5.93
N ILE A 151 7.10 -14.38 6.37
CA ILE A 151 8.53 -14.53 6.07
C ILE A 151 8.66 -15.29 4.74
N PHE A 152 9.45 -14.78 3.80
CA PHE A 152 9.69 -15.37 2.48
C PHE A 152 11.19 -15.58 2.24
N ASP A 153 11.55 -16.39 1.24
CA ASP A 153 12.95 -16.63 0.88
C ASP A 153 13.66 -15.32 0.50
N LYS A 154 14.93 -15.19 0.89
CA LYS A 154 15.72 -13.94 0.96
C LYS A 154 15.87 -13.12 -0.34
N ASP A 155 15.50 -13.69 -1.49
CA ASP A 155 15.59 -13.09 -2.83
C ASP A 155 14.20 -12.92 -3.53
N THR A 156 13.11 -13.29 -2.85
CA THR A 156 11.73 -13.32 -3.41
C THR A 156 11.21 -11.94 -3.79
N PHE A 157 10.59 -11.79 -4.97
CA PHE A 157 9.85 -10.59 -5.32
C PHE A 157 8.40 -10.62 -4.79
N ILE A 158 8.01 -9.66 -3.96
CA ILE A 158 6.64 -9.58 -3.42
C ILE A 158 5.73 -8.79 -4.36
N ILE A 159 4.65 -9.41 -4.83
CA ILE A 159 3.54 -8.75 -5.53
C ILE A 159 2.41 -8.55 -4.52
N SER A 160 1.97 -7.30 -4.36
CA SER A 160 0.82 -6.87 -3.55
C SER A 160 -0.18 -6.15 -4.46
N ASN A 161 -0.73 -6.89 -5.43
CA ASN A 161 -1.76 -6.38 -6.33
C ASN A 161 -3.10 -6.26 -5.60
N HIS A 162 -3.50 -5.04 -5.23
CA HIS A 162 -4.77 -4.77 -4.55
C HIS A 162 -5.00 -5.61 -3.27
N ALA A 163 -3.92 -5.88 -2.52
CA ALA A 163 -3.89 -6.82 -1.40
C ALA A 163 -4.58 -6.36 -0.09
N ASP A 164 -5.57 -5.48 -0.19
CA ASP A 164 -6.40 -4.91 0.88
C ASP A 164 -5.65 -4.67 2.21
N GLU A 165 -5.88 -5.46 3.27
CA GLU A 165 -5.22 -5.33 4.58
C GLU A 165 -3.69 -5.48 4.54
N LEU A 166 -3.14 -6.28 3.62
CA LEU A 166 -1.69 -6.51 3.48
C LEU A 166 -0.95 -5.35 2.78
N THR A 167 -1.67 -4.37 2.22
CA THR A 167 -1.09 -3.24 1.47
C THR A 167 -0.05 -2.46 2.27
N VAL A 168 -0.31 -2.23 3.57
CA VAL A 168 0.63 -1.49 4.46
C VAL A 168 1.68 -2.43 5.08
N TRP A 169 1.37 -3.72 5.19
CA TRP A 169 2.30 -4.75 5.65
C TRP A 169 3.39 -5.08 4.61
N THR A 170 3.12 -4.94 3.31
CA THR A 170 4.05 -5.35 2.22
C THR A 170 5.53 -4.96 2.43
N PRO A 171 5.90 -3.70 2.69
CA PRO A 171 7.29 -3.34 2.99
C PRO A 171 7.81 -3.91 4.32
N LEU A 172 6.94 -4.12 5.31
CA LEU A 172 7.33 -4.75 6.58
C LEU A 172 7.62 -6.25 6.38
N LEU A 173 6.82 -6.96 5.59
CA LEU A 173 7.06 -8.37 5.25
C LEU A 173 8.39 -8.55 4.50
N GLY A 174 8.67 -7.65 3.54
CA GLY A 174 9.95 -7.67 2.82
C GLY A 174 11.17 -7.41 3.71
N ALA A 175 11.04 -6.55 4.73
CA ALA A 175 12.10 -6.29 5.70
C ALA A 175 12.20 -7.35 6.82
N LEU A 176 11.10 -8.03 7.18
CA LEU A 176 11.15 -9.19 8.09
C LEU A 176 11.82 -10.39 7.42
N SER A 177 11.54 -10.59 6.13
CA SER A 177 12.11 -11.69 5.32
C SER A 177 13.61 -11.53 5.06
N ASN A 178 14.08 -10.30 4.90
CA ASN A 178 15.50 -10.00 4.75
C ASN A 178 15.84 -8.66 5.45
N PRO A 179 16.20 -8.70 6.76
CA PRO A 179 16.46 -7.50 7.57
C PRO A 179 17.62 -6.63 7.08
N GLU A 180 18.63 -7.21 6.44
CA GLU A 180 19.77 -6.49 5.89
C GLU A 180 19.45 -5.88 4.51
N HIS A 181 18.73 -6.64 3.67
CA HIS A 181 18.41 -6.30 2.29
C HIS A 181 16.91 -6.53 1.99
N PRO A 182 16.01 -5.65 2.48
CA PRO A 182 14.56 -5.85 2.36
C PRO A 182 14.07 -6.19 0.95
N LEU A 183 13.23 -7.22 0.85
CA LEU A 183 12.84 -7.85 -0.42
C LEU A 183 12.27 -6.85 -1.44
N PRO A 184 12.56 -7.03 -2.74
CA PRO A 184 11.98 -6.19 -3.78
C PRO A 184 10.47 -6.43 -3.90
N PHE A 185 9.69 -5.37 -4.16
CA PHE A 185 8.24 -5.49 -4.24
C PHE A 185 7.56 -4.54 -5.22
N LEU A 186 6.34 -4.91 -5.65
CA LEU A 186 5.34 -4.04 -6.26
C LEU A 186 4.05 -4.06 -5.42
N ALA A 187 3.65 -2.92 -4.87
CA ALA A 187 2.34 -2.75 -4.24
C ALA A 187 1.44 -1.87 -5.10
N ILE A 188 0.15 -2.23 -5.22
CA ILE A 188 -0.85 -1.45 -5.97
C ILE A 188 -2.01 -1.13 -5.01
N PRO A 189 -1.95 0.00 -4.26
CA PRO A 189 -2.88 0.26 -3.16
C PRO A 189 -4.34 0.36 -3.60
N CYS A 190 -5.24 -0.17 -2.78
CA CYS A 190 -6.65 -0.38 -3.15
C CYS A 190 -7.66 0.18 -2.13
N CYS A 191 -7.53 -0.27 -0.89
CA CYS A 191 -8.48 -0.08 0.20
C CYS A 191 -7.70 0.30 1.46
N SER A 192 -8.14 1.35 2.15
CA SER A 192 -7.37 1.95 3.24
C SER A 192 -7.64 1.24 4.56
N HIS A 193 -6.65 0.47 5.02
CA HIS A 193 -6.67 -0.30 6.27
C HIS A 193 -5.46 0.07 7.14
N ALA A 194 -5.64 -0.01 8.46
CA ALA A 194 -4.57 0.04 9.44
C ALA A 194 -3.80 -1.29 9.51
N ILE A 195 -2.69 -1.32 10.26
CA ILE A 195 -1.88 -2.51 10.51
C ILE A 195 -2.67 -3.64 11.23
N SER A 196 -3.69 -3.30 12.02
CA SER A 196 -4.70 -4.21 12.59
C SER A 196 -5.71 -4.78 11.57
N GLY A 197 -5.60 -4.41 10.30
CA GLY A 197 -6.59 -4.67 9.25
C GLY A 197 -7.81 -3.75 9.33
N MET A 198 -8.03 -2.99 10.42
CA MET A 198 -9.21 -2.14 10.58
C MET A 198 -9.29 -1.04 9.51
N ARG A 199 -10.51 -0.77 8.99
CA ARG A 199 -10.70 0.28 7.96
C ARG A 199 -10.31 1.63 8.54
N TYR A 200 -9.31 2.28 7.94
CA TYR A 200 -8.72 3.49 8.47
C TYR A 200 -8.35 4.44 7.33
N ARG A 201 -8.76 5.71 7.43
CA ARG A 201 -8.39 6.76 6.47
C ARG A 201 -7.14 7.48 6.98
N TYR A 202 -6.01 7.23 6.33
CA TYR A 202 -4.78 7.97 6.60
C TYR A 202 -4.97 9.48 6.33
N PRO A 203 -4.32 10.37 7.10
CA PRO A 203 -4.37 11.80 6.86
C PRO A 203 -3.75 12.16 5.50
N ALA A 204 -4.11 13.33 4.96
CA ALA A 204 -3.40 13.88 3.81
C ALA A 204 -1.92 14.13 4.16
N PRO A 205 -0.97 13.87 3.23
CA PRO A 205 0.39 14.36 3.35
C PRO A 205 0.42 15.85 3.68
N LYS A 206 1.35 16.27 4.55
CA LYS A 206 1.59 17.70 4.78
C LYS A 206 2.22 18.27 3.51
N PRO A 207 1.67 19.34 2.90
CA PRO A 207 2.28 19.95 1.73
C PRO A 207 3.69 20.42 2.09
N HIS A 208 4.66 20.13 1.23
CA HIS A 208 6.02 20.65 1.41
C HIS A 208 5.97 22.18 1.38
N SER A 209 6.30 22.82 2.50
CA SER A 209 6.48 24.26 2.54
C SER A 209 7.60 24.64 1.59
N LYS A 210 7.26 25.40 0.54
CA LYS A 210 8.26 26.03 -0.32
C LYS A 210 9.12 26.92 0.59
N LYS A 211 10.39 26.56 0.78
CA LYS A 211 11.36 27.50 1.36
C LYS A 211 11.42 28.70 0.44
N ASP A 212 11.30 29.91 0.99
CA ASP A 212 11.25 31.15 0.21
C ASP A 212 12.58 31.43 -0.51
N SER A 213 12.75 30.84 -1.69
CA SER A 213 13.88 31.07 -2.61
C SER A 213 13.78 32.42 -3.33
N ASN A 214 13.13 33.42 -2.71
CA ASN A 214 12.76 34.69 -3.33
C ASN A 214 13.20 35.90 -2.49
N LYS A 215 14.38 35.80 -1.86
CA LYS A 215 15.00 36.88 -1.08
C LYS A 215 16.39 37.29 -1.58
N MET A 216 16.61 37.21 -2.90
CA MET A 216 17.80 37.74 -3.57
C MET A 216 17.50 38.27 -4.99
N ALA A 217 16.42 39.04 -5.13
CA ALA A 217 15.96 39.60 -6.41
C ALA A 217 15.32 41.01 -6.30
N LEU A 218 15.73 41.84 -5.34
CA LEU A 218 15.35 43.26 -5.29
C LEU A 218 16.38 44.12 -4.54
N ALA A 219 17.56 44.30 -5.13
CA ALA A 219 18.67 45.04 -4.54
C ALA A 219 19.40 45.99 -5.54
N THR A 220 18.78 46.30 -6.68
CA THR A 220 19.33 47.21 -7.69
C THR A 220 18.22 48.00 -8.40
N GLU A 221 17.62 48.97 -7.71
CA GLU A 221 17.07 50.18 -8.32
C GLU A 221 16.74 51.22 -7.23
N SER A 222 17.70 52.12 -6.96
CA SER A 222 17.49 53.29 -6.10
C SER A 222 18.54 54.37 -6.39
N LEU A 223 18.27 55.21 -7.39
CA LEU A 223 18.82 56.58 -7.42
C LEU A 223 18.00 57.51 -8.34
N ALA A 224 16.96 58.14 -7.80
CA ALA A 224 16.34 59.33 -8.38
C ALA A 224 15.77 60.24 -7.27
N SER A 225 16.38 61.42 -7.14
CA SER A 225 15.88 62.68 -6.55
C SER A 225 14.40 62.79 -6.14
N ASN A 226 13.95 63.55 -5.14
CA ASN A 226 14.53 64.32 -4.02
C ASN A 226 13.36 65.11 -3.37
N ILE A 227 13.25 65.07 -2.04
CA ILE A 227 13.07 66.22 -1.13
C ILE A 227 12.01 67.31 -1.47
N ASN A 228 10.85 67.28 -0.77
CA ASN A 228 10.17 68.37 -0.02
C ASN A 228 8.67 68.05 0.21
N SER A 229 7.89 68.65 1.12
CA SER A 229 8.13 69.16 2.50
C SER A 229 6.81 69.71 3.11
N HIS A 230 6.41 69.25 4.30
CA HIS A 230 5.64 70.04 5.31
C HIS A 230 4.14 70.46 5.03
N VAL A 231 3.39 70.70 6.14
CA VAL A 231 2.17 71.57 6.29
C VAL A 231 0.73 71.03 5.99
N THR A 232 0.07 70.58 7.07
CA THR A 232 -1.34 70.83 7.56
C THR A 232 -2.65 70.69 6.74
N ASN A 233 -3.70 70.30 7.51
CA ASN A 233 -5.13 70.70 7.46
C ASN A 233 -6.09 70.11 6.40
N GLY A 234 -7.30 69.74 6.86
CA GLY A 234 -8.38 69.18 6.02
C GLY A 234 -9.66 68.76 6.77
N ASN A 235 -10.39 69.73 7.35
CA ASN A 235 -11.78 69.58 7.84
C ASN A 235 -12.77 69.37 6.65
N THR A 236 -14.04 68.92 6.73
CA THR A 236 -15.06 68.85 7.82
C THR A 236 -16.30 68.00 7.40
N ASN A 237 -17.16 67.59 8.37
CA ASN A 237 -18.64 67.37 8.27
C ASN A 237 -19.19 66.22 7.37
N THR A 238 -20.35 65.55 7.55
CA THR A 238 -21.42 65.32 8.60
C THR A 238 -22.28 64.12 8.11
N ALA A 239 -23.22 63.46 8.82
CA ALA A 239 -23.90 63.61 10.12
C ALA A 239 -23.95 62.21 10.85
N LYS A 240 -24.71 61.83 11.91
CA LYS A 240 -26.11 61.92 12.44
C LYS A 240 -27.17 61.13 11.63
N GLU A 241 -28.06 60.32 12.23
CA GLU A 241 -28.83 60.52 13.49
C GLU A 241 -28.79 59.40 14.58
N HIS A 242 -29.82 59.33 15.44
CA HIS A 242 -29.95 58.72 16.78
C HIS A 242 -31.27 57.86 16.84
N HIS A 243 -31.70 57.06 17.84
CA HIS A 243 -31.26 56.49 19.16
C HIS A 243 -32.20 55.23 19.43
N GLN A 244 -32.42 54.55 20.58
CA GLN A 244 -32.05 54.63 22.01
C GLN A 244 -32.13 53.20 22.66
N LYS A 245 -32.31 53.07 23.99
CA LYS A 245 -32.57 51.79 24.74
C LYS A 245 -33.48 52.06 25.98
N PRO A 246 -34.37 51.12 26.38
CA PRO A 246 -34.26 50.31 27.64
C PRO A 246 -34.62 48.80 27.39
N GLU A 247 -34.72 47.79 28.29
CA GLU A 247 -34.90 47.61 29.76
C GLU A 247 -36.35 47.77 30.29
N MET A 248 -36.93 46.94 31.20
CA MET A 248 -36.49 45.76 32.03
C MET A 248 -37.38 44.50 31.67
N GLN A 249 -37.78 43.47 32.45
CA GLN A 249 -37.67 43.06 33.88
C GLN A 249 -37.73 41.51 34.14
N GLU A 250 -38.78 40.95 34.78
CA GLU A 250 -38.88 39.59 35.42
C GLU A 250 -40.10 38.78 34.87
N GLU A 251 -40.28 37.44 35.01
CA GLU A 251 -40.31 36.54 36.19
C GLU A 251 -39.83 35.06 35.93
N LEU A 252 -40.01 34.17 36.92
CA LEU A 252 -39.56 32.76 37.06
C LEU A 252 -40.75 31.82 37.46
N PRO A 253 -40.56 30.53 37.83
CA PRO A 253 -39.93 29.41 37.12
C PRO A 253 -40.84 28.15 37.05
N VAL A 254 -40.46 27.11 36.29
CA VAL A 254 -41.00 25.73 36.47
C VAL A 254 -39.85 24.71 36.40
N LEU A 255 -39.91 23.68 37.25
CA LEU A 255 -38.87 22.66 37.42
C LEU A 255 -39.40 21.27 37.04
N THR A 256 -38.74 20.59 36.10
CA THR A 256 -39.03 19.17 35.78
C THR A 256 -37.74 18.37 35.66
N VAL A 257 -37.60 17.33 36.48
CA VAL A 257 -36.44 16.42 36.47
C VAL A 257 -36.70 15.26 35.51
N VAL A 258 -35.76 14.97 34.60
CA VAL A 258 -35.73 13.73 33.82
C VAL A 258 -34.31 13.18 33.79
N THR A 259 -34.19 11.85 33.83
CA THR A 259 -32.94 11.10 34.03
C THR A 259 -31.95 11.20 32.88
N ALA A 260 -30.65 11.31 33.20
CA ALA A 260 -29.58 11.25 32.20
C ALA A 260 -29.29 9.82 31.72
N ALA A 261 -29.37 9.61 30.40
CA ALA A 261 -28.83 8.43 29.72
C ALA A 261 -27.89 8.92 28.59
N ALA A 262 -26.58 8.74 28.77
CA ALA A 262 -25.56 9.34 27.91
C ALA A 262 -25.29 8.48 26.65
N SER A 263 -26.09 8.67 25.60
CA SER A 263 -25.78 8.17 24.27
C SER A 263 -24.77 9.10 23.56
N VAL A 264 -23.55 8.62 23.36
CA VAL A 264 -22.52 9.38 22.63
C VAL A 264 -22.89 9.43 21.15
N ALA A 265 -23.26 10.62 20.66
CA ALA A 265 -23.68 10.81 19.28
C ALA A 265 -22.48 10.75 18.30
N SER A 266 -22.54 9.80 17.36
CA SER A 266 -21.57 9.69 16.27
C SER A 266 -21.64 10.92 15.35
N GLN A 267 -20.54 11.66 15.21
CA GLN A 267 -20.43 12.78 14.29
C GLN A 267 -20.33 12.31 12.82
N GLN A 268 -21.48 11.99 12.23
CA GLN A 268 -21.63 11.95 10.77
C GLN A 268 -21.75 13.39 10.25
N ASN A 269 -20.81 13.83 9.40
CA ASN A 269 -20.97 15.06 8.63
C ASN A 269 -21.64 14.70 7.28
N PRO A 270 -22.51 15.56 6.70
CA PRO A 270 -23.51 15.10 5.75
C PRO A 270 -22.93 14.78 4.36
N GLN A 271 -23.52 13.76 3.73
CA GLN A 271 -23.37 13.52 2.30
C GLN A 271 -23.98 14.71 1.52
N PRO A 272 -23.29 15.28 0.52
CA PRO A 272 -23.81 16.43 -0.22
C PRO A 272 -25.09 16.06 -0.98
N SER A 273 -26.15 16.85 -0.79
CA SER A 273 -27.49 16.60 -1.33
C SER A 273 -27.65 16.97 -2.81
N THR A 274 -26.59 17.44 -3.46
CA THR A 274 -26.57 17.84 -4.88
C THR A 274 -25.67 16.92 -5.70
N GLY A 275 -26.29 16.07 -6.53
CA GLY A 275 -25.59 15.12 -7.40
C GLY A 275 -24.93 15.75 -8.63
N ASP A 276 -24.07 16.77 -8.45
CA ASP A 276 -23.38 17.40 -9.58
C ASP A 276 -22.28 16.49 -10.17
N LEU A 277 -22.69 15.75 -11.19
CA LEU A 277 -21.81 14.93 -12.03
C LEU A 277 -20.72 15.75 -12.73
N LYS A 278 -20.85 17.08 -12.86
CA LYS A 278 -19.80 17.94 -13.43
C LYS A 278 -18.66 18.13 -12.44
N ALA A 279 -18.95 18.48 -11.19
CA ALA A 279 -17.96 18.56 -10.11
C ALA A 279 -17.22 17.22 -9.90
N LEU A 280 -17.94 16.10 -9.84
CA LEU A 280 -17.33 14.76 -9.70
C LEU A 280 -16.46 14.35 -10.91
N ARG A 281 -16.81 14.80 -12.12
CA ARG A 281 -15.97 14.59 -13.32
C ARG A 281 -14.77 15.52 -13.34
N ALA A 282 -14.89 16.75 -12.85
CA ALA A 282 -13.77 17.69 -12.72
C ALA A 282 -12.72 17.14 -11.74
N LEU A 283 -13.15 16.70 -10.54
CA LEU A 283 -12.27 16.06 -9.57
C LEU A 283 -11.58 14.80 -10.14
N LYS A 284 -12.32 13.90 -10.81
CA LYS A 284 -11.72 12.72 -11.47
C LYS A 284 -10.83 13.04 -12.67
N LEU A 285 -10.96 14.22 -13.27
CA LEU A 285 -10.05 14.69 -14.31
C LEU A 285 -8.78 15.27 -13.68
N GLU A 286 -8.92 16.05 -12.61
CA GLU A 286 -7.83 16.60 -11.82
C GLU A 286 -6.97 15.50 -11.15
N GLU A 287 -7.59 14.47 -10.56
CA GLU A 287 -6.92 13.24 -10.09
C GLU A 287 -6.14 12.51 -11.20
N ARG A 288 -6.54 12.68 -12.47
CA ARG A 288 -5.88 12.08 -13.64
C ARG A 288 -4.79 12.96 -14.26
N THR A 289 -4.89 14.28 -14.15
CA THR A 289 -3.93 15.24 -14.72
C THR A 289 -2.90 15.76 -13.73
N ASN A 290 -3.17 15.65 -12.43
CA ASN A 290 -2.31 16.15 -11.37
C ASN A 290 -2.09 15.08 -10.27
N PRO A 291 -1.05 14.22 -10.39
CA PRO A 291 -0.76 13.19 -9.39
C PRO A 291 -0.36 13.75 -8.02
N ASP A 292 -0.01 15.03 -7.92
CA ASP A 292 0.23 15.74 -6.66
C ASP A 292 -1.06 16.16 -5.93
N CYS A 293 -2.24 15.67 -6.35
CA CYS A 293 -3.50 15.87 -5.63
C CYS A 293 -3.56 15.02 -4.33
N GLN A 294 -2.79 15.46 -3.32
CA GLN A 294 -2.55 14.82 -2.02
C GLN A 294 -3.80 14.68 -1.10
N SER A 295 -5.01 14.91 -1.60
CA SER A 295 -6.25 14.93 -0.79
C SER A 295 -7.08 13.64 -0.83
N SER A 296 -6.85 12.77 -1.82
CA SER A 296 -7.62 11.54 -2.00
C SER A 296 -7.20 10.45 -0.98
N MET A 297 -8.14 9.59 -0.60
CA MET A 297 -7.86 8.45 0.29
C MET A 297 -6.77 7.51 -0.28
N TYR A 298 -6.71 7.42 -1.61
CA TYR A 298 -5.70 6.66 -2.33
C TYR A 298 -4.32 7.31 -2.22
N ALA A 299 -4.21 8.63 -2.42
CA ALA A 299 -2.96 9.38 -2.22
C ALA A 299 -2.44 9.27 -0.78
N SER A 300 -3.32 9.39 0.22
CA SER A 300 -2.97 9.19 1.65
C SER A 300 -2.45 7.77 1.94
N LEU A 301 -3.09 6.74 1.40
CA LEU A 301 -2.65 5.35 1.57
C LEU A 301 -1.29 5.12 0.90
N THR A 302 -1.13 5.55 -0.35
CA THR A 302 0.14 5.49 -1.09
C THR A 302 1.26 6.19 -0.31
N ALA A 303 1.01 7.39 0.21
CA ALA A 303 1.99 8.13 1.01
C ALA A 303 2.36 7.40 2.32
N LYS A 304 1.42 6.71 2.99
CA LYS A 304 1.74 5.91 4.18
C LYS A 304 2.58 4.69 3.83
N VAL A 305 2.27 3.95 2.76
CA VAL A 305 3.09 2.79 2.34
C VAL A 305 4.51 3.25 1.98
N MET A 306 4.65 4.38 1.27
CA MET A 306 5.94 5.02 1.01
C MET A 306 6.67 5.40 2.30
N GLN A 307 5.98 5.99 3.29
CA GLN A 307 6.55 6.33 4.59
C GLN A 307 7.08 5.07 5.30
N VAL A 308 6.26 4.04 5.45
CA VAL A 308 6.62 2.79 6.15
C VAL A 308 7.80 2.09 5.46
N ALA A 309 7.85 2.10 4.13
CA ALA A 309 8.99 1.57 3.38
C ALA A 309 10.30 2.36 3.65
N ARG A 310 10.25 3.70 3.67
CA ARG A 310 11.42 4.52 4.03
C ARG A 310 11.85 4.28 5.47
N GLU A 311 10.90 4.17 6.39
CA GLU A 311 11.14 3.92 7.82
C GLU A 311 11.77 2.53 8.04
N VAL A 312 11.25 1.47 7.42
CA VAL A 312 11.69 0.09 7.70
C VAL A 312 13.06 -0.26 7.12
N GLY A 313 13.43 0.24 5.94
CA GLY A 313 14.77 -0.04 5.38
C GLY A 313 15.01 0.27 3.90
N TYR A 314 13.98 0.64 3.14
CA TYR A 314 14.13 0.90 1.70
C TYR A 314 14.79 2.26 1.41
N GLY A 315 14.65 3.26 2.30
CA GLY A 315 15.35 4.54 2.21
C GLY A 315 15.07 5.34 0.93
N SER A 316 16.02 5.35 -0.02
CA SER A 316 15.90 5.96 -1.35
C SER A 316 15.54 4.95 -2.46
N ASP A 317 15.52 3.65 -2.17
CA ASP A 317 15.09 2.57 -3.05
C ASP A 317 13.60 2.24 -2.88
N ILE A 318 12.78 3.29 -2.96
CA ILE A 318 11.32 3.23 -2.91
C ILE A 318 10.73 4.43 -3.67
N ASP A 319 10.04 4.13 -4.77
CA ASP A 319 9.48 5.10 -5.72
C ASP A 319 8.02 4.76 -6.09
N THR A 320 7.25 5.77 -6.50
CA THR A 320 5.93 5.60 -7.12
C THR A 320 6.03 5.51 -8.64
N THR A 321 5.31 4.58 -9.25
CA THR A 321 5.28 4.37 -10.72
C THR A 321 3.87 4.50 -11.29
N LEU A 322 3.74 5.05 -12.50
CA LEU A 322 2.46 5.23 -13.18
C LEU A 322 2.11 3.98 -14.01
N LEU A 323 1.30 3.10 -13.41
CA LEU A 323 0.77 1.90 -14.05
C LEU A 323 -0.30 2.28 -15.10
N ARG A 324 -0.01 2.02 -16.38
CA ARG A 324 -0.92 2.25 -17.52
C ARG A 324 -2.00 1.17 -17.64
N ILE A 325 -2.61 0.82 -16.52
CA ILE A 325 -3.65 -0.21 -16.39
C ILE A 325 -5.05 0.40 -16.65
N PRO A 326 -6.07 -0.37 -17.09
CA PRO A 326 -7.44 0.10 -17.33
C PRO A 326 -8.25 0.43 -16.05
N SER A 327 -7.58 0.94 -15.01
CA SER A 327 -8.11 1.16 -13.66
C SER A 327 -8.29 2.64 -13.32
N THR A 328 -8.84 2.90 -12.14
CA THR A 328 -8.70 4.22 -11.45
C THR A 328 -7.52 4.24 -10.48
N ARG A 329 -6.86 3.10 -10.22
CA ARG A 329 -5.72 2.97 -9.31
C ARG A 329 -4.41 2.86 -10.12
N ASN A 330 -4.06 3.93 -10.81
CA ASN A 330 -2.95 4.00 -11.77
C ASN A 330 -1.56 4.25 -11.15
N VAL A 331 -1.42 4.26 -9.82
CA VAL A 331 -0.14 4.41 -9.12
C VAL A 331 0.23 3.10 -8.40
N GLY A 332 1.34 2.50 -8.84
CA GLY A 332 2.04 1.45 -8.11
C GLY A 332 3.15 2.04 -7.25
N ILE A 333 3.61 1.27 -6.27
CA ILE A 333 4.80 1.54 -5.45
C ILE A 333 5.79 0.42 -5.70
N VAL A 334 7.03 0.76 -6.05
CA VAL A 334 8.12 -0.20 -6.24
C VAL A 334 9.24 0.07 -5.25
N GLY A 335 9.69 -0.97 -4.55
CA GLY A 335 10.78 -0.90 -3.57
C GLY A 335 11.82 -2.00 -3.80
N GLY A 336 13.07 -1.76 -3.41
CA GLY A 336 14.18 -2.73 -3.48
C GLY A 336 14.74 -2.96 -4.90
N VAL A 337 14.21 -2.26 -5.90
CA VAL A 337 14.53 -2.44 -7.32
C VAL A 337 15.96 -1.99 -7.64
N LYS A 338 16.38 -0.83 -7.12
CA LYS A 338 17.70 -0.24 -7.42
C LYS A 338 18.82 -1.09 -6.80
N ARG A 339 18.59 -1.64 -5.60
CA ARG A 339 19.51 -2.57 -4.92
C ARG A 339 19.74 -3.83 -5.74
N VAL A 340 18.68 -4.48 -6.21
CA VAL A 340 18.77 -5.68 -7.06
C VAL A 340 19.49 -5.35 -8.37
N MET A 341 19.11 -4.26 -9.06
CA MET A 341 19.80 -3.81 -10.28
C MET A 341 21.30 -3.56 -10.05
N LEU A 342 21.68 -2.98 -8.91
CA LEU A 342 23.08 -2.75 -8.55
C LEU A 342 23.83 -4.06 -8.30
N MET A 343 23.21 -5.03 -7.60
CA MET A 343 23.79 -6.35 -7.34
C MET A 343 23.98 -7.16 -8.64
N THR A 344 22.98 -7.18 -9.53
CA THR A 344 23.07 -7.85 -10.84
C THR A 344 24.07 -7.15 -11.78
N ALA A 345 24.24 -5.83 -11.67
CA ALA A 345 25.27 -5.09 -12.39
C ALA A 345 26.69 -5.29 -11.82
N GLY A 346 26.79 -5.48 -10.50
CA GLY A 346 28.03 -5.59 -9.72
C GLY A 346 28.76 -6.94 -9.84
N GLY A 347 28.40 -7.79 -10.79
CA GLY A 347 28.98 -9.14 -10.99
C GLY A 347 30.45 -9.20 -11.44
N LYS A 348 31.24 -8.13 -11.22
CA LYS A 348 32.70 -8.20 -11.17
C LYS A 348 33.12 -8.12 -9.72
N GLY A 349 33.84 -9.13 -9.24
CA GLY A 349 34.29 -9.19 -7.86
C GLY A 349 35.04 -7.92 -7.47
N VAL A 350 34.55 -7.26 -6.41
CA VAL A 350 35.37 -6.34 -5.63
C VAL A 350 36.23 -7.23 -4.74
N GLU A 351 37.40 -7.61 -5.24
CA GLU A 351 38.54 -7.76 -4.34
C GLU A 351 38.75 -6.39 -3.70
N GLU A 352 38.84 -6.33 -2.37
CA GLU A 352 39.05 -5.06 -1.67
C GLU A 352 40.44 -4.52 -2.04
N GLU A 353 40.51 -3.39 -2.75
CA GLU A 353 41.77 -2.70 -3.05
C GLU A 353 42.36 -2.12 -1.75
N ASP A 354 43.04 -2.99 -1.00
CA ASP A 354 43.73 -2.64 0.24
C ASP A 354 44.85 -1.64 -0.09
N GLY A 355 44.63 -0.38 0.30
CA GLY A 355 45.33 0.79 -0.22
C GLY A 355 46.79 0.89 0.24
N SER A 356 47.68 0.14 -0.41
CA SER A 356 49.09 0.03 -0.02
C SER A 356 49.81 1.41 0.02
N GLY A 357 50.03 1.91 1.24
CA GLY A 357 50.34 3.32 1.51
C GLY A 357 51.37 3.59 2.62
N LEU A 358 52.38 2.72 2.77
CA LEU A 358 53.60 2.94 3.59
C LEU A 358 53.39 3.31 5.07
N GLY A 359 53.33 2.29 5.94
CA GLY A 359 53.46 2.45 7.39
C GLY A 359 54.08 1.21 8.05
N SER A 360 55.20 1.38 8.77
CA SER A 360 56.00 0.25 9.27
C SER A 360 55.39 -0.48 10.47
N GLY A 361 55.03 -1.74 10.25
CA GLY A 361 55.24 -2.90 11.13
C GLY A 361 54.98 -2.80 12.64
N LEU A 362 54.04 -3.64 13.12
CA LEU A 362 54.29 -4.65 14.15
C LEU A 362 53.13 -5.67 14.13
N GLY A 363 53.46 -6.96 14.05
CA GLY A 363 52.44 -8.02 13.96
C GLY A 363 51.95 -8.48 15.34
N LEU A 364 50.64 -8.41 15.56
CA LEU A 364 49.92 -9.17 16.60
C LEU A 364 48.65 -9.74 15.97
N GLY A 365 48.59 -11.06 15.83
CA GLY A 365 47.37 -11.75 15.39
C GLY A 365 46.35 -11.79 16.53
N MET A 366 45.09 -11.51 16.22
CA MET A 366 43.94 -11.77 17.09
C MET A 366 42.82 -12.39 16.26
N ASN A 367 42.10 -13.33 16.85
CA ASN A 367 41.14 -14.17 16.14
C ASN A 367 39.95 -13.37 15.62
N GLU A 368 39.47 -13.74 14.44
CA GLU A 368 38.12 -13.39 13.99
C GLU A 368 37.09 -14.02 14.94
N THR A 369 36.21 -13.21 15.50
CA THR A 369 35.05 -13.68 16.28
C THR A 369 33.77 -13.42 15.49
N GLU A 370 32.99 -14.48 15.27
CA GLU A 370 31.76 -14.49 14.49
C GLU A 370 30.60 -13.76 15.20
N HIS A 371 30.76 -12.47 15.52
CA HIS A 371 29.82 -11.69 16.37
C HIS A 371 29.25 -10.44 15.66
N GLY A 372 29.59 -10.20 14.39
CA GLY A 372 29.13 -9.03 13.63
C GLY A 372 27.70 -9.16 13.07
N ALA A 373 27.35 -10.32 12.48
CA ALA A 373 26.11 -10.49 11.71
C ALA A 373 24.84 -10.45 12.57
N ASP A 374 24.86 -11.06 13.76
CA ASP A 374 23.70 -11.13 14.67
C ASP A 374 23.18 -9.74 15.08
N MET A 375 24.10 -8.80 15.35
CA MET A 375 23.76 -7.41 15.67
C MET A 375 23.05 -6.69 14.51
N GLY A 376 23.46 -6.95 13.27
CA GLY A 376 22.86 -6.38 12.06
C GLY A 376 21.45 -6.91 11.81
N MET A 377 21.31 -8.24 11.77
CA MET A 377 20.03 -8.93 11.64
C MET A 377 19.03 -8.47 12.71
N GLY A 378 19.49 -8.40 13.97
CA GLY A 378 18.70 -7.93 15.09
C GLY A 378 18.29 -6.46 15.02
N MET A 379 19.00 -5.58 14.31
CA MET A 379 18.59 -4.18 14.13
C MET A 379 17.38 -4.04 13.19
N GLY A 380 17.36 -4.76 12.06
CA GLY A 380 16.24 -4.67 11.11
C GLY A 380 14.93 -5.20 11.68
N VAL A 381 14.97 -6.35 12.38
CA VAL A 381 13.78 -6.95 13.03
C VAL A 381 13.22 -6.05 14.13
N ARG A 382 14.07 -5.47 15.00
CA ARG A 382 13.64 -4.49 16.02
C ARG A 382 12.90 -3.30 15.38
N LYS A 383 13.43 -2.78 14.28
CA LYS A 383 12.86 -1.63 13.57
C LYS A 383 11.45 -1.91 13.00
N VAL A 384 11.19 -3.14 12.55
CA VAL A 384 9.82 -3.57 12.20
C VAL A 384 8.93 -3.57 13.43
N GLY A 385 9.40 -4.14 14.55
CA GLY A 385 8.68 -4.17 15.82
C GLY A 385 8.26 -2.77 16.29
N ASP A 386 9.19 -1.81 16.30
CA ASP A 386 8.94 -0.42 16.70
C ASP A 386 7.83 0.25 15.85
N ILE A 387 7.84 0.00 14.53
CA ILE A 387 6.84 0.54 13.59
C ILE A 387 5.48 -0.13 13.79
N VAL A 388 5.44 -1.46 13.91
CA VAL A 388 4.20 -2.23 14.14
C VAL A 388 3.56 -1.84 15.47
N GLU A 389 4.32 -1.85 16.57
CA GLU A 389 3.83 -1.41 17.87
C GLU A 389 3.31 0.03 17.80
N GLY A 390 4.05 0.92 17.13
CA GLY A 390 3.68 2.31 16.92
C GLY A 390 2.36 2.52 16.18
N GLU A 391 2.11 1.76 15.11
CA GLU A 391 0.83 1.79 14.40
C GLU A 391 -0.31 1.16 15.22
N CYS A 392 -0.03 0.09 15.97
CA CYS A 392 -0.99 -0.61 16.82
C CYS A 392 -1.46 0.19 18.04
N ARG A 393 -0.74 1.23 18.48
CA ARG A 393 -1.18 2.08 19.63
C ARG A 393 -2.56 2.70 19.41
N ARG A 394 -2.99 2.90 18.15
CA ARG A 394 -4.34 3.40 17.80
C ARG A 394 -5.46 2.37 18.10
N ASP A 395 -5.12 1.08 18.02
CA ASP A 395 -6.05 -0.06 18.00
C ASP A 395 -6.02 -0.84 19.33
N GLY A 396 -5.52 -0.23 20.41
CA GLY A 396 -5.40 -0.86 21.74
C GLY A 396 -4.06 -1.57 22.01
N GLY A 397 -3.04 -1.36 21.16
CA GLY A 397 -1.73 -2.00 21.29
C GLY A 397 -1.63 -3.34 20.56
N MET A 398 -0.44 -3.94 20.57
CA MET A 398 -0.10 -5.05 19.67
C MET A 398 -1.03 -6.27 19.82
N GLY A 399 -1.34 -6.67 21.06
CA GLY A 399 -2.24 -7.81 21.33
C GLY A 399 -3.70 -7.59 20.91
N ALA A 400 -4.21 -6.36 21.01
CA ALA A 400 -5.56 -6.03 20.54
C ALA A 400 -5.62 -6.00 19.01
N ALA A 401 -4.61 -5.39 18.37
CA ALA A 401 -4.48 -5.39 16.91
C ALA A 401 -4.31 -6.80 16.32
N ALA A 402 -3.56 -7.68 16.98
CA ALA A 402 -3.38 -9.07 16.59
C ALA A 402 -4.69 -9.88 16.68
N LYS A 403 -5.49 -9.70 17.74
CA LYS A 403 -6.83 -10.32 17.85
C LYS A 403 -7.77 -9.84 16.74
N LEU A 404 -7.84 -8.53 16.49
CA LEU A 404 -8.64 -7.94 15.40
C LEU A 404 -8.22 -8.49 14.02
N TRP A 405 -6.91 -8.69 13.79
CA TRP A 405 -6.39 -9.30 12.57
C TRP A 405 -6.87 -10.75 12.39
N VAL A 406 -6.79 -11.56 13.44
CA VAL A 406 -7.25 -12.97 13.43
C VAL A 406 -8.75 -13.05 13.21
N GLU A 407 -9.55 -12.33 13.99
CA GLU A 407 -11.02 -12.34 13.89
C GLU A 407 -11.49 -12.01 12.47
N ARG A 408 -10.90 -10.99 11.84
CA ARG A 408 -11.20 -10.63 10.45
C ARG A 408 -10.71 -11.66 9.44
N SER A 409 -9.51 -12.20 9.64
CA SER A 409 -8.92 -13.17 8.71
C SER A 409 -9.72 -14.48 8.68
N LEU A 410 -10.17 -14.96 9.85
CA LEU A 410 -11.05 -16.13 9.97
C LEU A 410 -12.42 -15.87 9.32
N GLY A 411 -12.97 -14.65 9.47
CA GLY A 411 -14.21 -14.21 8.81
C GLY A 411 -14.16 -14.20 7.28
N PHE A 412 -12.98 -14.40 6.65
CA PHE A 412 -12.89 -14.73 5.23
C PHE A 412 -13.02 -16.23 4.95
N GLN A 413 -12.47 -17.10 5.79
CA GLN A 413 -12.58 -18.55 5.61
C GLN A 413 -13.97 -19.09 5.93
N GLU A 414 -14.71 -18.43 6.82
CA GLU A 414 -16.13 -18.73 7.03
C GLU A 414 -16.93 -18.54 5.73
N LEU A 415 -17.57 -19.62 5.28
CA LEU A 415 -18.50 -19.55 4.16
C LEU A 415 -19.65 -18.63 4.52
N TYR A 416 -19.79 -17.51 3.78
CA TYR A 416 -20.95 -16.61 3.85
C TYR A 416 -22.22 -17.35 3.41
N GLY A 417 -22.80 -18.12 4.33
CA GLY A 417 -24.03 -18.87 4.15
C GLY A 417 -25.19 -17.92 3.89
N ARG A 418 -25.78 -18.01 2.70
CA ARG A 418 -27.07 -17.42 2.29
C ARG A 418 -27.26 -15.96 2.74
N GLY A 419 -26.92 -15.02 1.85
CA GLY A 419 -27.23 -13.60 2.05
C GLY A 419 -28.69 -13.38 2.48
N ARG A 420 -28.92 -12.43 3.40
CA ARG A 420 -30.20 -12.18 4.07
C ARG A 420 -31.40 -12.27 3.11
N VAL A 421 -32.11 -13.39 3.17
CA VAL A 421 -33.49 -13.46 2.73
C VAL A 421 -34.26 -12.53 3.68
N LYS A 422 -34.65 -11.35 3.20
CA LYS A 422 -35.75 -10.62 3.83
C LYS A 422 -36.94 -11.59 3.81
N GLY A 423 -37.58 -11.81 4.95
CA GLY A 423 -38.82 -12.58 4.98
C GLY A 423 -39.80 -11.95 4.00
N GLY A 424 -40.14 -12.66 2.93
CA GLY A 424 -41.37 -12.40 2.21
C GLY A 424 -42.50 -12.89 3.09
N GLU A 425 -43.51 -12.07 3.29
CA GLU A 425 -44.71 -12.47 4.01
C GLU A 425 -45.48 -13.43 3.10
N ASP A 426 -45.61 -14.69 3.52
CA ASP A 426 -46.34 -15.71 2.77
C ASP A 426 -47.82 -15.33 2.72
N TYR A 427 -48.28 -14.89 1.55
CA TYR A 427 -49.70 -14.65 1.29
C TYR A 427 -50.44 -15.99 1.15
N GLU A 428 -51.03 -16.47 2.25
CA GLU A 428 -51.92 -17.62 2.24
C GLU A 428 -53.15 -17.35 1.35
N HIS A 429 -53.18 -17.97 0.17
CA HIS A 429 -54.37 -18.02 -0.67
C HIS A 429 -55.30 -19.15 -0.22
N ALA A 430 -56.24 -18.83 0.67
CA ALA A 430 -57.34 -19.73 0.98
C ALA A 430 -58.29 -19.87 -0.22
N HIS A 431 -58.64 -21.11 -0.61
CA HIS A 431 -60.02 -21.61 -0.72
C HIS A 431 -60.10 -23.03 -1.31
N ALA A 432 -61.09 -23.79 -0.81
CA ALA A 432 -61.46 -25.16 -1.16
C ALA A 432 -60.41 -26.25 -0.79
N HIS A 433 -60.79 -27.39 -0.18
CA HIS A 433 -62.13 -27.92 0.10
C HIS A 433 -62.38 -28.22 1.58
#